data_AF-A0A934U594-F1
#
_entry.id   AF-A0A934U594-F1
#
_cell.length_a   1.000
_cell.length_b   1.000
_cell.length_c   1.000
_cell.angle_alpha   90.00
_cell.angle_beta   90.00
_cell.angle_gamma   90.00
#
_symmetry.space_group_name_H-M   'P 1'
#
loop_
_entity.id
_entity.type
_entity.pdbx_description
1 polymer ?
#
loop_
_entity_poly.entity_id
_entity_poly.type
_entity_poly.pdbx_seq_one_letter_code
_entity_poly.pdbx_strand_id
1 'polypeptide(L)'
;MTIRRTLVASSIAAIVALTLTACSNDGGDGSDKAAATTSVSATTTQAPQSSTQPPSSETTPPPPVTTTTEPTTTTTAPTTTTVAPTTVTEEAIVVPAVPSDGELQGKLQAALNGSANELESGDPGSITIVRDRIALIPGYTWSVSGGSVSGDVLSANLQSCLGQCFPIPVTWKNIDGTWKLSRESQDTLVSYANLTGDY
;
A
#
# COMPACT_ATOMS: atom_id res chain seq x y z
N MET A 1 -11.65 -22.21 -14.15
CA MET A 1 -10.23 -22.53 -13.91
C MET A 1 -9.76 -21.67 -12.74
N THR A 2 -9.65 -22.26 -11.56
CA THR A 2 -9.40 -21.55 -10.29
C THR A 2 -7.91 -21.52 -10.02
N ILE A 3 -7.28 -20.34 -10.09
CA ILE A 3 -5.86 -20.17 -9.80
C ILE A 3 -5.72 -19.93 -8.30
N ARG A 4 -5.23 -20.94 -7.56
CA ARG A 4 -4.79 -20.80 -6.17
C ARG A 4 -3.42 -20.12 -6.17
N ARG A 5 -3.35 -18.86 -5.72
CA ARG A 5 -2.07 -18.17 -5.48
C ARG A 5 -1.59 -18.48 -4.06
N THR A 6 -0.41 -19.08 -4.00
CA THR A 6 0.35 -19.43 -2.81
C THR A 6 0.85 -18.16 -2.11
N LEU A 7 0.48 -17.97 -0.84
CA LEU A 7 1.08 -16.99 0.06
C LEU A 7 2.47 -17.47 0.48
N VAL A 8 3.50 -16.66 0.26
CA VAL A 8 4.78 -16.81 0.95
C VAL A 8 4.84 -15.73 2.02
N ALA A 9 4.70 -16.16 3.27
CA ALA A 9 4.95 -15.36 4.45
C ALA A 9 6.46 -15.22 4.65
N SER A 10 6.94 -14.00 4.88
CA SER A 10 8.25 -13.80 5.50
C SER A 10 8.17 -12.60 6.45
N SER A 11 7.87 -12.92 7.70
CA SER A 11 7.83 -11.99 8.82
C SER A 11 9.26 -11.77 9.33
N ILE A 12 9.74 -10.52 9.33
CA ILE A 12 10.88 -10.12 10.17
C ILE A 12 10.34 -9.10 11.16
N ALA A 13 10.00 -9.58 12.36
CA ALA A 13 9.66 -8.75 13.49
C ALA A 13 10.95 -8.25 14.15
N ALA A 14 11.31 -6.99 13.89
CA ALA A 14 12.29 -6.29 14.72
C ALA A 14 11.53 -5.59 15.85
N ILE A 15 11.54 -6.20 17.04
CA ILE A 15 11.05 -5.58 18.27
C ILE A 15 12.15 -4.64 18.76
N VAL A 16 12.01 -3.34 18.47
CA VAL A 16 12.79 -2.30 19.16
C VAL A 16 11.91 -1.76 20.28
N ALA A 17 12.21 -2.18 21.51
CA ALA A 17 11.60 -1.61 22.70
C ALA A 17 12.18 -0.21 22.94
N LEU A 18 11.45 0.85 22.58
CA LEU A 18 11.69 2.19 23.13
C LEU A 18 10.95 2.30 24.46
N THR A 19 11.70 2.19 25.56
CA THR A 19 11.24 2.59 26.89
C THR A 19 11.14 4.11 26.96
N LEU A 20 9.93 4.66 26.83
CA LEU A 20 9.62 6.05 27.15
C LEU A 20 9.48 6.18 28.68
N THR A 21 10.55 6.64 29.33
CA THR A 21 10.49 7.10 30.71
C THR A 21 9.71 8.42 30.73
N ALA A 22 8.54 8.41 31.35
CA ALA A 22 7.76 9.60 31.66
C ALA A 22 8.49 10.41 32.75
N CYS A 23 9.02 11.57 32.40
CA CYS A 23 9.42 12.57 33.38
C CYS A 23 8.20 13.44 33.70
N SER A 24 7.69 13.28 34.92
CA SER A 24 6.82 14.25 35.59
C SER A 24 7.56 15.57 35.74
N ASN A 25 7.00 16.67 35.22
CA ASN A 25 7.44 18.02 35.56
C ASN A 25 6.67 18.48 36.78
N ASP A 26 7.27 18.29 37.95
CA ASP A 26 6.94 19.01 39.18
C ASP A 26 7.83 20.26 39.27
N GLY A 27 7.24 21.38 39.67
CA GLY A 27 7.87 22.70 39.61
C GLY A 27 8.95 22.88 40.68
N GLY A 28 10.06 23.51 40.31
CA GLY A 28 11.11 23.85 41.25
C GLY A 28 12.26 24.61 40.61
N ASP A 29 12.41 25.85 41.06
CA ASP A 29 13.48 26.83 40.83
C ASP A 29 14.90 26.26 41.01
N GLY A 30 15.89 26.84 40.31
CA GLY A 30 17.31 26.68 40.65
C GLY A 30 18.26 26.25 39.52
N SER A 31 18.96 27.24 38.97
CA SER A 31 20.40 27.29 38.66
C SER A 31 21.15 26.07 38.08
N ASP A 32 21.75 26.32 36.91
CA ASP A 32 23.06 25.82 36.43
C ASP A 32 23.40 24.32 36.55
N LYS A 33 23.37 23.61 35.40
CA LYS A 33 24.55 22.87 34.89
C LYS A 33 24.32 22.28 33.51
N ALA A 34 25.17 22.70 32.57
CA ALA A 34 25.37 22.03 31.31
C ALA A 34 25.95 20.62 31.53
N ALA A 35 25.30 19.61 30.94
CA ALA A 35 25.90 18.30 30.72
C ALA A 35 25.74 17.96 29.23
N ALA A 36 26.86 18.00 28.52
CA ALA A 36 26.95 17.60 27.13
C ALA A 36 26.82 16.07 27.03
N THR A 37 25.70 15.61 26.49
CA THR A 37 25.54 14.20 26.11
C THR A 37 26.14 14.01 24.72
N THR A 38 27.29 13.35 24.68
CA THR A 38 27.98 12.97 23.44
C THR A 38 27.33 11.70 22.90
N SER A 39 26.56 11.83 21.83
CA SER A 39 26.02 10.69 21.08
C SER A 39 27.07 10.18 20.10
N VAL A 40 27.52 8.94 20.31
CA VAL A 40 28.40 8.23 19.37
C VAL A 40 27.58 7.58 18.27
N SER A 41 27.81 8.00 17.02
CA SER A 41 27.22 7.37 15.83
C SER A 41 27.97 6.08 15.49
N ALA A 42 27.25 4.97 15.36
CA ALA A 42 27.78 3.73 14.83
C ALA A 42 27.85 3.83 13.29
N THR A 43 29.06 3.97 12.75
CA THR A 43 29.32 3.87 11.31
C THR A 43 29.29 2.39 10.91
N THR A 44 28.30 1.99 10.12
CA THR A 44 28.30 0.68 9.46
C THR A 44 28.77 0.88 8.03
N THR A 45 30.03 0.54 7.76
CA THR A 45 30.58 0.48 6.40
C THR A 45 30.00 -0.74 5.69
N GLN A 46 29.03 -0.52 4.81
CA GLN A 46 28.51 -1.54 3.91
C GLN A 46 29.39 -1.59 2.65
N ALA A 47 29.96 -2.76 2.37
CA ALA A 47 30.83 -2.97 1.21
C ALA A 47 30.02 -2.85 -0.10
N PRO A 48 30.60 -2.29 -1.18
CA PRO A 48 29.94 -2.19 -2.48
C PRO A 48 29.72 -3.59 -3.08
N GLN A 49 28.46 -3.99 -3.19
CA GLN A 49 28.09 -5.19 -3.93
C GLN A 49 28.08 -4.86 -5.43
N SER A 50 29.19 -5.17 -6.10
CA SER A 50 29.20 -5.27 -7.57
C SER A 50 28.36 -6.47 -7.98
N SER A 51 27.14 -6.22 -8.46
CA SER A 51 26.34 -7.24 -9.13
C SER A 51 26.54 -7.10 -10.63
N THR A 52 27.41 -7.95 -11.19
CA THR A 52 27.53 -8.16 -12.63
C THR A 52 26.32 -8.98 -13.07
N GLN A 53 25.30 -8.30 -13.59
CA GLN A 53 24.14 -8.95 -14.19
C GLN A 53 24.57 -9.64 -15.50
N PRO A 54 24.43 -10.98 -15.63
CA PRO A 54 24.71 -11.66 -16.89
C PRO A 54 23.65 -11.31 -17.95
N PRO A 55 24.01 -11.32 -19.24
CA PRO A 55 23.07 -11.09 -20.33
C PRO A 55 22.00 -12.19 -20.37
N SER A 56 20.73 -11.79 -20.30
CA SER A 56 19.60 -12.68 -20.51
C SER A 56 19.65 -13.26 -21.92
N SER A 57 19.85 -14.58 -22.00
CA SER A 57 19.69 -15.33 -23.25
C SER A 57 18.20 -15.45 -23.54
N GLU A 58 17.75 -14.78 -24.60
CA GLU A 58 16.42 -14.91 -25.17
C GLU A 58 16.26 -16.34 -25.70
N THR A 59 15.59 -17.18 -24.91
CA THR A 59 15.20 -18.53 -25.34
C THR A 59 13.78 -18.46 -25.85
N THR A 60 13.63 -18.56 -27.17
CA THR A 60 12.34 -18.72 -27.84
C THR A 60 11.59 -19.91 -27.24
N PRO A 61 10.35 -19.75 -26.76
CA PRO A 61 9.59 -20.87 -26.22
C PRO A 61 9.30 -21.90 -27.33
N PRO A 62 9.43 -23.20 -27.06
CA PRO A 62 9.05 -24.23 -28.03
C PRO A 62 7.54 -24.18 -28.32
N PRO A 63 7.10 -24.58 -29.53
CA PRO A 63 5.69 -24.59 -29.89
C PRO A 63 4.89 -25.53 -28.96
N PRO A 64 3.63 -25.18 -28.63
CA PRO A 64 2.80 -25.99 -27.75
C PRO A 64 2.51 -27.37 -28.39
N VAL A 65 2.83 -28.43 -27.65
CA VAL A 65 2.48 -29.80 -28.03
C VAL A 65 1.01 -30.03 -27.66
N THR A 66 0.14 -30.16 -28.65
CA THR A 66 -1.26 -30.52 -28.49
C THR A 66 -1.39 -32.00 -28.14
N THR A 67 -1.55 -32.30 -26.85
CA THR A 67 -1.96 -33.63 -26.40
C THR A 67 -3.49 -33.70 -26.39
N THR A 68 -4.05 -34.36 -27.40
CA THR A 68 -5.48 -34.67 -27.50
C THR A 68 -5.80 -35.83 -26.57
N THR A 69 -6.37 -35.55 -25.39
CA THR A 69 -6.97 -36.55 -24.51
C THR A 69 -8.41 -36.83 -24.97
N GLU A 70 -8.68 -38.07 -25.32
CA GLU A 70 -9.99 -38.58 -25.72
C GLU A 70 -10.96 -38.56 -24.51
N PRO A 71 -12.16 -37.95 -24.63
CA PRO A 71 -13.14 -37.93 -23.55
C PRO A 71 -13.83 -39.30 -23.43
N THR A 72 -13.63 -39.99 -22.30
CA THR A 72 -14.43 -41.16 -21.92
C THR A 72 -15.82 -40.71 -21.47
N THR A 73 -16.85 -41.07 -22.22
CA THR A 73 -18.26 -40.80 -21.89
C THR A 73 -18.84 -41.92 -21.01
N THR A 74 -18.98 -41.65 -19.71
CA THR A 74 -19.80 -42.48 -18.81
C THR A 74 -21.23 -41.94 -18.78
N THR A 75 -22.14 -42.67 -19.42
CA THR A 75 -23.58 -42.35 -19.45
C THR A 75 -24.24 -42.85 -18.16
N THR A 76 -24.49 -41.93 -17.23
CA THR A 76 -25.34 -42.15 -16.05
C THR A 76 -26.78 -41.70 -16.38
N ALA A 77 -27.78 -42.49 -15.98
CA ALA A 77 -29.19 -42.20 -16.24
C ALA A 77 -29.64 -40.85 -15.62
N PRO A 78 -30.51 -40.08 -16.29
CA PRO A 78 -30.95 -38.78 -15.79
C PRO A 78 -31.95 -38.95 -14.64
N THR A 79 -31.59 -38.48 -13.45
CA THR A 79 -32.52 -38.29 -12.34
C THR A 79 -33.21 -36.94 -12.53
N THR A 80 -34.51 -36.95 -12.80
CA THR A 80 -35.32 -35.73 -12.99
C THR A 80 -35.58 -35.06 -11.64
N THR A 81 -34.66 -34.18 -11.22
CA THR A 81 -34.90 -33.28 -10.09
C THR A 81 -35.55 -32.00 -10.61
N THR A 82 -36.84 -31.83 -10.35
CA THR A 82 -37.56 -30.57 -10.57
C THR A 82 -37.01 -29.50 -9.64
N VAL A 83 -36.12 -28.65 -10.15
CA VAL A 83 -35.58 -27.49 -9.42
C VAL A 83 -36.62 -26.38 -9.49
N ALA A 84 -37.08 -25.89 -8.34
CA ALA A 84 -37.97 -24.73 -8.27
C ALA A 84 -37.30 -23.50 -8.92
N PRO A 85 -38.06 -22.63 -9.62
CA PRO A 85 -37.50 -21.42 -10.23
C PRO A 85 -36.86 -20.56 -9.14
N THR A 86 -35.54 -20.40 -9.23
CA THR A 86 -34.83 -19.46 -8.37
C THR A 86 -35.03 -18.08 -8.96
N THR A 87 -35.82 -17.26 -8.30
CA THR A 87 -35.97 -15.84 -8.62
C THR A 87 -34.61 -15.19 -8.42
N VAL A 88 -33.90 -14.88 -9.52
CA VAL A 88 -32.68 -14.06 -9.47
C VAL A 88 -33.16 -12.63 -9.26
N THR A 89 -33.16 -12.19 -8.00
CA THR A 89 -33.33 -10.78 -7.68
C THR A 89 -32.12 -10.05 -8.24
N GLU A 90 -32.32 -9.27 -9.30
CA GLU A 90 -31.33 -8.38 -9.88
C GLU A 90 -30.91 -7.38 -8.79
N GLU A 91 -29.75 -7.63 -8.18
CA GLU A 91 -29.18 -6.74 -7.18
C GLU A 91 -28.81 -5.46 -7.89
N ALA A 92 -29.52 -4.37 -7.57
CA ALA A 92 -29.26 -3.07 -8.16
C ALA A 92 -27.78 -2.71 -7.91
N ILE A 93 -27.05 -2.43 -8.99
CA ILE A 93 -25.66 -2.00 -8.93
C ILE A 93 -25.64 -0.64 -8.20
N VAL A 94 -25.29 -0.66 -6.92
CA VAL A 94 -25.15 0.56 -6.13
C VAL A 94 -23.85 1.21 -6.57
N VAL A 95 -23.95 2.30 -7.34
CA VAL A 95 -22.78 3.11 -7.68
C VAL A 95 -22.26 3.72 -6.37
N PRO A 96 -20.98 3.48 -6.01
CA PRO A 96 -20.43 4.03 -4.79
C PRO A 96 -20.39 5.55 -4.86
N ALA A 97 -20.77 6.22 -3.76
CA ALA A 97 -20.72 7.66 -3.67
C ALA A 97 -19.28 8.15 -3.86
N VAL A 98 -19.11 9.20 -4.67
CA VAL A 98 -17.82 9.86 -4.87
C VAL A 98 -17.48 10.64 -3.59
N PRO A 99 -16.39 10.30 -2.86
CA PRO A 99 -15.93 11.08 -1.74
C PRO A 99 -15.50 12.48 -2.18
N SER A 100 -15.77 13.46 -1.34
CA SER A 100 -15.25 14.82 -1.49
C SER A 100 -13.73 14.85 -1.30
N ASP A 101 -13.08 15.90 -1.81
CA ASP A 101 -11.63 16.10 -1.64
C ASP A 101 -11.20 16.10 -0.16
N GLY A 102 -12.03 16.68 0.73
CA GLY A 102 -11.78 16.67 2.17
C GLY A 102 -11.85 15.27 2.80
N GLU A 103 -12.74 14.41 2.31
CA GLU A 103 -12.80 13.00 2.74
C GLU A 103 -11.58 12.22 2.24
N LEU A 104 -11.18 12.42 0.98
CA LEU A 104 -9.98 11.78 0.43
C LEU A 104 -8.71 12.21 1.17
N GLN A 105 -8.60 13.50 1.50
CA GLN A 105 -7.53 14.06 2.34
C GLN A 105 -7.48 13.35 3.70
N GLY A 106 -8.63 13.24 4.37
CA GLY A 106 -8.74 12.56 5.66
C GLY A 106 -8.36 11.08 5.58
N LYS A 107 -8.79 10.38 4.53
CA LYS A 107 -8.44 8.97 4.29
C LYS A 107 -6.95 8.78 4.06
N LEU A 108 -6.32 9.60 3.22
CA LEU A 108 -4.87 9.54 3.01
C LEU A 108 -4.10 9.88 4.28
N GLN A 109 -4.57 10.85 5.08
CA GLN A 109 -3.95 11.18 6.36
C GLN A 109 -4.05 10.02 7.35
N ALA A 110 -5.21 9.35 7.44
CA ALA A 110 -5.40 8.17 8.26
C ALA A 110 -4.51 7.00 7.81
N ALA A 111 -4.38 6.78 6.49
CA ALA A 111 -3.46 5.81 5.92
C ALA A 111 -2.01 6.10 6.33
N LEU A 112 -1.52 7.34 6.13
CA LEU A 112 -0.18 7.76 6.54
C LEU A 112 0.06 7.61 8.06
N ASN A 113 -0.99 7.75 8.87
CA ASN A 113 -0.95 7.49 10.30
C ASN A 113 -1.01 6.00 10.69
N GLY A 114 -1.00 5.09 9.70
CA GLY A 114 -0.94 3.65 9.91
C GLY A 114 -2.30 2.96 9.96
N SER A 115 -3.38 3.57 9.45
CA SER A 115 -4.70 2.93 9.40
C SER A 115 -4.76 1.88 8.29
N ALA A 116 -4.69 0.60 8.67
CA ALA A 116 -4.84 -0.54 7.76
C ALA A 116 -6.20 -0.56 7.03
N ASN A 117 -7.25 -0.01 7.65
CA ASN A 117 -8.60 0.03 7.07
C ASN A 117 -8.68 0.92 5.82
N GLU A 118 -7.75 1.86 5.67
CA GLU A 118 -7.68 2.76 4.53
C GLU A 118 -6.83 2.22 3.38
N LEU A 119 -6.29 1.00 3.52
CA LEU A 119 -5.36 0.41 2.57
C LEU A 119 -5.93 -0.86 1.94
N GLU A 120 -5.83 -1.00 0.62
CA GLU A 120 -6.18 -2.24 -0.09
C GLU A 120 -5.33 -3.43 0.40
N SER A 121 -4.07 -3.16 0.76
CA SER A 121 -3.13 -4.19 1.22
C SER A 121 -3.45 -4.70 2.63
N GLY A 122 -4.16 -3.91 3.43
CA GLY A 122 -4.31 -4.13 4.87
C GLY A 122 -3.01 -4.01 5.68
N ASP A 123 -1.89 -3.63 5.04
CA ASP A 123 -0.58 -3.51 5.69
C ASP A 123 -0.15 -2.05 5.79
N PRO A 124 -0.11 -1.47 7.01
CA PRO A 124 0.31 -0.09 7.20
C PRO A 124 1.83 0.09 7.13
N GLY A 125 2.63 -0.98 7.15
CA GLY A 125 4.09 -0.88 7.26
C GLY A 125 4.76 -0.15 6.08
N SER A 126 4.23 -0.29 4.87
CA SER A 126 4.77 0.38 3.68
C SER A 126 4.48 1.89 3.70
N ILE A 127 3.28 2.29 4.11
CA ILE A 127 2.85 3.70 4.05
C ILE A 127 3.39 4.55 5.21
N THR A 128 3.70 3.95 6.37
CA THR A 128 4.32 4.67 7.48
C THR A 128 5.71 5.19 7.14
N ILE A 129 6.46 4.48 6.27
CA ILE A 129 7.75 4.97 5.74
C ILE A 129 7.58 6.30 5.00
N VAL A 130 6.48 6.45 4.24
CA VAL A 130 6.16 7.70 3.53
C VAL A 130 5.92 8.84 4.52
N ARG A 131 5.16 8.60 5.59
CA ARG A 131 4.94 9.58 6.67
C ARG A 131 6.27 9.99 7.31
N ASP A 132 7.09 9.00 7.69
CA ASP A 132 8.35 9.26 8.38
C ASP A 132 9.31 10.06 7.49
N ARG A 133 9.32 9.79 6.18
CA ARG A 133 10.09 10.59 5.21
C ARG A 133 9.56 12.02 5.10
N ILE A 134 8.24 12.20 4.98
CA ILE A 134 7.62 13.52 4.91
C ILE A 134 7.97 14.37 6.14
N ALA A 135 7.96 13.76 7.34
CA ALA A 135 8.30 14.45 8.58
C ALA A 135 9.74 14.98 8.63
N LEU A 136 10.64 14.42 7.82
CA LEU A 136 12.05 14.85 7.73
C LEU A 136 12.27 16.02 6.74
N ILE A 137 11.24 16.48 6.02
CA ILE A 137 11.37 17.52 5.00
C ILE A 137 10.66 18.80 5.49
N PRO A 138 11.39 19.78 6.07
CA PRO A 138 10.80 21.03 6.52
C PRO A 138 10.13 21.79 5.37
N GLY A 139 8.92 22.28 5.62
CA GLY A 139 8.15 23.06 4.63
C GLY A 139 7.44 22.22 3.57
N TYR A 140 7.55 20.89 3.63
CA TYR A 140 6.74 20.01 2.80
C TYR A 140 5.26 20.09 3.20
N THR A 141 4.38 20.27 2.22
CA THR A 141 2.93 20.19 2.40
C THR A 141 2.32 19.33 1.32
N TRP A 142 1.12 18.78 1.59
CA TRP A 142 0.42 17.97 0.61
C TRP A 142 -1.10 18.14 0.73
N SER A 143 -1.81 17.98 -0.40
CA SER A 143 -3.26 17.96 -0.46
C SER A 143 -3.79 17.03 -1.54
N VAL A 144 -4.99 16.48 -1.39
CA VAL A 144 -5.65 15.66 -2.42
C VAL A 144 -6.70 16.48 -3.17
N SER A 145 -6.77 16.33 -4.50
CA SER A 145 -7.78 17.01 -5.33
C SER A 145 -8.16 16.24 -6.60
N GLY A 146 -9.33 16.57 -7.15
CA GLY A 146 -9.73 16.15 -8.50
C GLY A 146 -10.22 14.70 -8.61
N GLY A 147 -10.93 14.20 -7.58
CA GLY A 147 -11.50 12.85 -7.56
C GLY A 147 -12.49 12.58 -8.70
N SER A 148 -12.31 11.48 -9.42
CA SER A 148 -13.23 10.98 -10.46
C SER A 148 -13.43 9.46 -10.31
N VAL A 149 -14.67 8.97 -10.45
CA VAL A 149 -15.00 7.55 -10.25
C VAL A 149 -15.30 6.86 -11.57
N SER A 150 -14.72 5.68 -11.75
CA SER A 150 -14.97 4.74 -12.84
C SER A 150 -15.16 3.34 -12.26
N GLY A 151 -16.42 2.91 -12.15
CA GLY A 151 -16.78 1.66 -11.46
C GLY A 151 -16.32 1.69 -10.01
N ASP A 152 -15.50 0.71 -9.62
CA ASP A 152 -14.96 0.58 -8.27
C ASP A 152 -13.61 1.30 -8.08
N VAL A 153 -13.19 2.14 -9.04
CA VAL A 153 -11.93 2.88 -8.97
C VAL A 153 -12.19 4.37 -8.92
N LEU A 154 -11.58 5.04 -7.95
CA LEU A 154 -11.51 6.49 -7.87
C LEU A 154 -10.10 6.94 -8.20
N SER A 155 -9.95 7.89 -9.12
CA SER A 155 -8.67 8.52 -9.46
C SER A 155 -8.66 9.96 -8.97
N ALA A 156 -7.59 10.39 -8.29
CA ALA A 156 -7.36 11.78 -7.88
C ALA A 156 -5.87 12.13 -7.99
N ASN A 157 -5.52 13.36 -7.62
CA ASN A 157 -4.14 13.83 -7.57
C ASN A 157 -3.75 14.21 -6.14
N LEU A 158 -2.62 13.71 -5.68
CA LEU A 158 -1.92 14.22 -4.50
C LEU A 158 -1.02 15.38 -4.97
N GLN A 159 -1.37 16.60 -4.61
CA GLN A 159 -0.53 17.77 -4.77
C GLN A 159 0.57 17.74 -3.70
N SER A 160 1.79 17.44 -4.11
CA SER A 160 2.97 17.44 -3.25
C SER A 160 3.73 18.75 -3.44
N CYS A 161 3.97 19.51 -2.37
CA CYS A 161 4.50 20.86 -2.45
C CYS A 161 5.77 21.03 -1.59
N LEU A 162 6.86 21.46 -2.24
CA LEU A 162 8.10 21.91 -1.61
C LEU A 162 8.66 23.08 -2.40
N GLY A 163 8.14 24.29 -2.11
CA GLY A 163 8.40 25.50 -2.90
C GLY A 163 7.68 25.54 -4.25
N GLN A 164 7.59 24.41 -4.96
CA GLN A 164 6.75 24.18 -6.14
C GLN A 164 5.88 22.94 -5.90
N CYS A 165 4.66 22.93 -6.43
CA CYS A 165 3.75 21.79 -6.31
C CYS A 165 3.80 20.92 -7.56
N PHE A 166 3.79 19.61 -7.37
CA PHE A 166 3.68 18.64 -8.46
C PHE A 166 2.56 17.63 -8.15
N PRO A 167 1.73 17.29 -9.14
CA PRO A 167 0.69 16.29 -8.96
C PRO A 167 1.27 14.88 -9.02
N ILE A 168 0.89 14.05 -8.05
CA ILE A 168 1.15 12.61 -8.05
C ILE A 168 -0.20 11.91 -8.25
N PRO A 169 -0.39 11.12 -9.32
CA PRO A 169 -1.64 10.39 -9.51
C PRO A 169 -1.79 9.33 -8.43
N VAL A 170 -2.98 9.28 -7.82
CA VAL A 170 -3.33 8.31 -6.80
C VAL A 170 -4.73 7.76 -7.08
N THR A 171 -4.92 6.49 -6.74
CA THR A 171 -6.12 5.72 -6.98
C THR A 171 -6.60 5.05 -5.71
N TRP A 172 -7.92 5.01 -5.51
CA TRP A 172 -8.60 4.28 -4.46
C TRP A 172 -9.52 3.24 -5.09
N LYS A 173 -9.71 2.12 -4.40
CA LYS A 173 -10.68 1.09 -4.77
C LYS A 173 -11.83 1.05 -3.79
N ASN A 174 -13.06 0.91 -4.30
CA ASN A 174 -14.21 0.62 -3.47
C ASN A 174 -14.21 -0.87 -3.12
N ILE A 175 -13.98 -1.18 -1.85
CA ILE A 175 -13.97 -2.54 -1.33
C ILE A 175 -15.01 -2.59 -0.22
N ASP A 176 -16.08 -3.35 -0.46
CA ASP A 176 -17.21 -3.49 0.47
C ASP A 176 -17.82 -2.13 0.87
N GLY A 177 -18.02 -1.24 -0.10
CA GLY A 177 -18.58 0.10 0.12
C GLY A 177 -17.58 1.11 0.70
N THR A 178 -16.34 0.69 0.99
CA THR A 178 -15.31 1.56 1.56
C THR A 178 -14.23 1.87 0.53
N TRP A 179 -13.96 3.15 0.30
CA TRP A 179 -12.82 3.59 -0.49
C TRP A 179 -11.52 3.38 0.26
N LYS A 180 -10.61 2.58 -0.31
CA LYS A 180 -9.28 2.26 0.22
C LYS A 180 -8.21 2.64 -0.79
N LEU A 181 -7.08 3.17 -0.33
CA LEU A 181 -5.93 3.49 -1.16
C LEU A 181 -5.44 2.22 -1.85
N SER A 182 -5.39 2.24 -3.18
CA SER A 182 -4.99 1.08 -3.97
C SER A 182 -3.55 0.67 -3.69
N ARG A 183 -3.23 -0.60 -3.91
CA ARG A 183 -1.86 -1.11 -3.72
C ARG A 183 -0.87 -0.41 -4.65
N GLU A 184 -1.27 -0.16 -5.89
CA GLU A 184 -0.45 0.53 -6.88
C GLU A 184 -0.10 1.96 -6.43
N SER A 185 -1.04 2.65 -5.77
CA SER A 185 -0.80 3.98 -5.20
C SER A 185 0.09 3.95 -3.97
N GLN A 186 -0.06 2.94 -3.11
CA GLN A 186 0.87 2.75 -1.99
C GLN A 186 2.31 2.59 -2.47
N ASP A 187 2.53 1.70 -3.45
CA ASP A 187 3.85 1.45 -4.03
C ASP A 187 4.42 2.72 -4.70
N THR A 188 3.57 3.47 -5.40
CA THR A 188 3.94 4.76 -6.00
C THR A 188 4.42 5.75 -4.94
N LEU A 189 3.66 5.94 -3.86
CA LEU A 189 4.02 6.87 -2.78
C LEU A 189 5.32 6.45 -2.08
N VAL A 190 5.52 5.15 -1.85
CA VAL A 190 6.77 4.61 -1.29
C VAL A 190 7.94 4.88 -2.23
N SER A 191 7.77 4.70 -3.54
CA SER A 191 8.79 5.02 -4.52
C SER A 191 9.18 6.50 -4.47
N TYR A 192 8.22 7.42 -4.41
CA TYR A 192 8.49 8.86 -4.28
C TYR A 192 9.21 9.20 -2.97
N ALA A 193 8.81 8.59 -1.85
CA ALA A 193 9.48 8.81 -0.58
C ALA A 193 10.95 8.40 -0.63
N ASN A 194 11.28 7.27 -1.27
CA ASN A 194 12.66 6.80 -1.37
C ASN A 194 13.52 7.64 -2.33
N LEU A 195 12.95 8.21 -3.40
CA LEU A 195 13.68 9.09 -4.33
C LEU A 195 14.20 10.38 -3.69
N THR A 196 13.58 10.83 -2.59
CA THR A 196 14.07 12.03 -1.88
C THR A 196 15.33 11.77 -1.06
N GLY A 197 15.85 10.53 -1.03
CA GLY A 197 16.97 10.02 -0.22
C GLY A 197 18.37 10.51 -0.58
N ASP A 198 18.63 10.80 -1.86
CA ASP A 198 20.00 10.87 -2.41
C ASP A 198 20.49 12.30 -2.72
N TYR A 199 19.84 13.34 -2.19
CA TYR A 199 20.24 14.75 -2.39
C TYR A 199 20.96 15.34 -1.17
#